data_AF-A0A8T4WGD7-F1
#
_entry.id   AF-A0A8T4WGD7-F1
#
_cell.length_a   1.000
_cell.length_b   1.000
_cell.length_c   1.000
_cell.angle_alpha   90.00
_cell.angle_beta   90.00
_cell.angle_gamma   90.00
#
_symmetry.space_group_name_H-M   'P 1'
#
loop_
_entity.id
_entity.type
_entity.pdbx_description
1 polymer ?
#
loop_
_entity_poly.entity_id
_entity_poly.type
_entity_poly.pdbx_seq_one_letter_code
_entity_poly.pdbx_strand_id
1 'polypeptide(L)'
;MFTIVLLHPAIQLIFAESFLVFLHAGIALVLFDGLKGLLFFLYGENNVNLVVQALVAAGWVILTLFLINVPWPVEQVYVFDGELNQWMLMSLEELDTIIGVELNLSLVTNIFWIFIVFVIVIANMWEVLISVMKVPMYLEAGKGWWWTEKIPSLPSCLSSRDSGASKDEEFENEY
;
A
#
# COMPACT_ATOMS: atom_id res chain seq x y z
N MET A 1 -12.10 1.03 11.81
CA MET A 1 -13.30 0.32 12.32
C MET A 1 -13.58 -0.98 11.57
N PHE A 2 -13.40 -1.06 10.25
CA PHE A 2 -13.58 -2.32 9.49
C PHE A 2 -12.60 -3.45 9.85
N THR A 3 -11.37 -3.14 10.27
CA THR A 3 -10.34 -4.13 10.62
C THR A 3 -10.72 -5.03 11.81
N ILE A 4 -11.49 -4.49 12.77
CA ILE A 4 -11.95 -5.26 13.95
C ILE A 4 -13.07 -6.22 13.55
N VAL A 5 -13.89 -5.83 12.56
CA VAL A 5 -14.97 -6.67 12.04
C VAL A 5 -14.37 -7.88 11.31
N LEU A 6 -13.33 -7.70 10.50
CA LEU A 6 -12.68 -8.79 9.78
C LEU A 6 -12.01 -9.85 10.69
N LEU A 7 -11.67 -9.48 11.93
CA LEU A 7 -11.05 -10.35 12.92
C LEU A 7 -12.06 -11.12 13.79
N HIS A 8 -13.36 -10.94 13.54
CA HIS A 8 -14.39 -11.68 14.24
C HIS A 8 -14.31 -13.18 13.90
N PRO A 9 -14.34 -14.11 14.88
CA PRO A 9 -14.22 -15.55 14.61
C PRO A 9 -15.22 -16.07 13.58
N ALA A 10 -16.46 -15.54 13.60
CA ALA A 10 -17.47 -15.93 12.62
C ALA A 10 -17.12 -15.53 11.17
N ILE A 11 -16.35 -14.46 10.98
CA ILE A 11 -15.88 -14.03 9.64
C ILE A 11 -14.66 -14.85 9.20
N GLN A 12 -13.84 -15.32 10.15
CA GLN A 12 -12.73 -16.21 9.84
C GLN A 12 -13.20 -17.54 9.25
N LEU A 13 -14.38 -18.03 9.65
CA LEU A 13 -14.98 -19.26 9.11
C LEU A 13 -15.33 -19.18 7.61
N ILE A 14 -15.43 -17.97 7.06
CA ILE A 14 -15.66 -17.73 5.63
C ILE A 14 -14.37 -17.97 4.84
N PHE A 15 -13.21 -17.84 5.49
CA PHE A 15 -11.90 -17.95 4.87
C PHE A 15 -11.29 -19.34 5.03
N ALA A 16 -10.55 -19.79 4.02
CA ALA A 16 -9.74 -20.99 4.08
C ALA A 16 -8.64 -20.87 5.15
N GLU A 17 -8.41 -21.94 5.91
CA GLU A 17 -7.39 -21.96 6.97
C GLU A 17 -5.97 -21.73 6.41
N SER A 18 -5.70 -22.24 5.21
CA SER A 18 -4.45 -22.04 4.48
C SER A 18 -4.19 -20.57 4.11
N PHE A 19 -5.25 -19.76 3.95
CA PHE A 19 -5.17 -18.34 3.62
C PHE A 19 -4.84 -17.46 4.84
N LEU A 20 -5.13 -17.92 6.06
CA LEU A 20 -4.99 -17.11 7.27
C LEU A 20 -3.55 -16.64 7.49
N VAL A 21 -2.54 -17.47 7.22
CA VAL A 21 -1.12 -17.06 7.37
C VAL A 21 -0.81 -15.86 6.45
N PHE A 22 -1.31 -15.89 5.23
CA PHE A 22 -1.13 -14.81 4.26
C PHE A 22 -1.93 -13.56 4.62
N LEU A 23 -3.13 -13.72 5.21
CA LEU A 23 -3.91 -12.61 5.75
C LEU A 23 -3.12 -11.84 6.81
N HIS A 24 -2.50 -12.54 7.78
CA HIS A 24 -1.70 -11.91 8.82
C HIS A 24 -0.47 -11.20 8.25
N ALA A 25 0.24 -11.84 7.31
CA ALA A 25 1.37 -11.23 6.62
C ALA A 25 0.95 -9.99 5.81
N GLY A 26 -0.19 -10.04 5.11
CA GLY A 26 -0.77 -8.93 4.39
C GLY A 26 -1.13 -7.76 5.31
N ILE A 27 -1.75 -8.03 6.47
CA ILE A 27 -2.04 -7.01 7.48
C ILE A 27 -0.74 -6.34 7.96
N ALA A 28 0.30 -7.11 8.24
CA ALA A 28 1.59 -6.56 8.63
C ALA A 28 2.17 -5.65 7.53
N LEU A 29 2.14 -6.08 6.27
CA LEU A 29 2.61 -5.27 5.14
C LEU A 29 1.77 -4.01 4.93
N VAL A 30 0.44 -4.07 5.08
CA VAL A 30 -0.43 -2.88 5.03
C VAL A 30 -0.08 -1.90 6.14
N LEU A 31 0.27 -2.38 7.34
CA LEU A 31 0.76 -1.51 8.41
C LEU A 31 2.10 -0.87 8.06
N PHE A 32 3.02 -1.64 7.47
CA PHE A 32 4.30 -1.09 6.99
C PHE A 32 4.11 -0.09 5.84
N ASP A 33 3.12 -0.28 4.95
CA ASP A 33 2.72 0.70 3.96
C ASP A 33 2.16 1.97 4.60
N GLY A 34 1.37 1.84 5.66
CA GLY A 34 0.92 2.99 6.44
C GLY A 34 2.10 3.76 7.05
N LEU A 35 3.07 3.04 7.62
CA LEU A 35 4.29 3.62 8.19
C LEU A 35 5.16 4.28 7.13
N LYS A 36 5.33 3.67 5.95
CA LYS A 36 6.05 4.28 4.82
C LYS A 36 5.38 5.59 4.41
N GLY A 37 4.05 5.59 4.26
CA GLY A 37 3.28 6.80 3.91
C GLY A 37 3.45 7.92 4.92
N LEU A 38 3.42 7.58 6.23
CA LEU A 38 3.67 8.54 7.30
C LEU A 38 5.11 9.10 7.26
N LEU A 39 6.10 8.25 6.94
CA LEU A 39 7.49 8.66 6.83
C LEU A 39 7.70 9.66 5.69
N PHE A 40 7.06 9.44 4.54
CA PHE A 40 7.05 10.39 3.42
C PHE A 40 6.33 11.68 3.76
N PHE A 41 5.25 11.63 4.55
CA PHE A 41 4.52 12.83 4.97
C PHE A 41 5.34 13.72 5.91
N LEU A 42 6.11 13.13 6.84
CA LEU A 42 6.88 13.90 7.83
C LEU A 42 8.23 14.40 7.30
N TYR A 43 8.95 13.55 6.56
CA TYR A 43 10.35 13.82 6.18
C TYR A 43 10.55 14.09 4.68
N GLY A 44 9.47 14.03 3.89
CA GLY A 44 9.51 14.25 2.44
C GLY A 44 10.20 13.12 1.67
N GLU A 45 10.58 13.41 0.42
CA GLU A 45 11.35 12.48 -0.40
C GLU A 45 12.82 12.51 0.02
N ASN A 46 13.33 11.34 0.42
CA ASN A 46 14.72 11.12 0.84
C ASN A 46 15.16 9.71 0.45
N ASN A 47 16.46 9.48 0.28
CA ASN A 47 17.04 8.19 -0.11
C ASN A 47 16.66 7.06 0.86
N VAL A 48 16.62 7.32 2.18
CA VAL A 48 16.16 6.32 3.16
C VAL A 48 14.69 5.96 2.95
N ASN A 49 13.82 6.95 2.70
CA ASN A 49 12.40 6.71 2.47
C ASN A 49 12.16 5.92 1.18
N LEU A 50 12.94 6.21 0.13
CA LEU A 50 12.92 5.47 -1.14
C LEU A 50 13.39 4.02 -0.96
N VAL A 51 14.41 3.77 -0.13
CA VAL A 51 14.85 2.40 0.20
C VAL A 51 13.77 1.67 1.00
N VAL A 52 13.14 2.31 1.98
CA VAL A 52 12.02 1.71 2.73
C VAL A 52 10.85 1.40 1.79
N GLN A 53 10.52 2.28 0.85
CA GLN A 53 9.51 2.03 -0.16
C GLN A 53 9.85 0.78 -1.00
N ALA A 54 11.09 0.68 -1.48
CA ALA A 54 11.55 -0.48 -2.23
C ALA A 54 11.45 -1.78 -1.43
N LEU A 55 11.81 -1.76 -0.14
CA LEU A 55 11.74 -2.93 0.74
C LEU A 55 10.30 -3.38 0.99
N VAL A 56 9.39 -2.45 1.26
CA VAL A 56 7.98 -2.80 1.49
C VAL A 56 7.33 -3.30 0.20
N ALA A 57 7.59 -2.66 -0.95
CA ALA A 57 7.11 -3.12 -2.25
C ALA A 57 7.69 -4.50 -2.63
N ALA A 58 8.97 -4.76 -2.35
CA ALA A 58 9.56 -6.08 -2.54
C ALA A 58 8.91 -7.13 -1.62
N GLY A 59 8.57 -6.77 -0.38
CA GLY A 59 7.82 -7.61 0.54
C GLY A 59 6.46 -8.02 -0.03
N TRP A 60 5.73 -7.09 -0.64
CA TRP A 60 4.48 -7.37 -1.35
C TRP A 60 4.67 -8.34 -2.52
N VAL A 61 5.71 -8.16 -3.34
CA VAL A 61 6.00 -9.07 -4.46
C VAL A 61 6.26 -10.48 -3.95
N ILE A 62 7.09 -10.63 -2.90
CA ILE A 62 7.39 -11.93 -2.29
C ILE A 62 6.12 -12.59 -1.75
N LEU A 63 5.30 -11.85 -1.01
CA LEU A 63 4.03 -12.36 -0.49
C LEU A 63 3.12 -12.85 -1.63
N THR A 64 3.04 -12.07 -2.71
CA THR A 64 2.17 -12.34 -3.85
C THR A 64 2.64 -13.57 -4.66
N LEU A 65 3.95 -13.83 -4.71
CA LEU A 65 4.51 -15.06 -5.29
C LEU A 65 4.06 -16.33 -4.56
N PHE A 66 3.84 -16.26 -3.24
CA PHE A 66 3.24 -17.37 -2.51
C PHE A 66 1.72 -17.41 -2.71
N LEU A 67 1.07 -16.25 -2.73
CA LEU A 67 -0.38 -16.11 -2.85
C LEU A 67 -0.95 -16.73 -4.15
N ILE A 68 -0.18 -16.72 -5.24
CA ILE A 68 -0.62 -17.33 -6.52
C ILE A 68 -0.84 -18.84 -6.44
N ASN A 69 -0.21 -19.51 -5.46
CA ASN A 69 -0.37 -20.95 -5.24
C ASN A 69 -1.58 -21.26 -4.34
N VAL A 70 -2.26 -20.24 -3.82
CA VAL A 70 -3.42 -20.37 -2.95
C VAL A 70 -4.67 -20.12 -3.78
N PRO A 71 -5.68 -21.02 -3.74
CA PRO A 71 -6.94 -20.81 -4.44
C PRO A 71 -7.73 -19.65 -3.82
N TRP A 72 -8.87 -19.31 -4.45
CA TRP A 72 -9.78 -18.29 -3.94
C TRP A 72 -10.07 -18.49 -2.44
N PRO A 73 -9.91 -17.45 -1.60
CA PRO A 73 -9.82 -17.63 -0.15
C PRO A 73 -11.17 -17.80 0.54
N VAL A 74 -12.29 -17.48 -0.12
CA VAL A 74 -13.63 -17.58 0.45
C VAL A 74 -14.21 -18.95 0.08
N GLU A 75 -14.59 -19.75 1.08
CA GLU A 75 -15.16 -21.09 0.88
C GLU A 75 -16.69 -21.11 1.06
N GLN A 76 -17.21 -20.19 1.87
CA GLN A 76 -18.61 -20.15 2.27
C GLN A 76 -19.21 -18.77 2.00
N VAL A 77 -20.52 -18.71 1.77
CA VAL A 77 -21.25 -17.45 1.62
C VAL A 77 -22.52 -17.48 2.45
N TYR A 78 -22.92 -16.32 2.95
CA TYR A 78 -24.21 -16.17 3.63
C TYR A 78 -25.34 -16.17 2.61
N VAL A 79 -26.21 -17.15 2.73
CA VAL A 79 -27.44 -17.26 1.94
C VAL A 79 -28.63 -17.11 2.89
N PHE A 80 -29.64 -16.36 2.45
CA PHE A 80 -30.89 -16.25 3.18
C PHE A 80 -31.83 -17.37 2.74
N ASP A 81 -32.16 -18.27 3.68
CA ASP A 81 -33.14 -19.32 3.43
C ASP A 81 -34.56 -18.75 3.63
N GLY A 82 -35.32 -18.68 2.54
CA GLY A 82 -36.69 -18.18 2.54
C GLY A 82 -37.69 -19.11 3.25
N GLU A 83 -37.37 -20.39 3.45
CA GLU A 83 -38.26 -21.35 4.12
C GLU A 83 -38.08 -21.33 5.63
N LEU A 84 -36.82 -21.28 6.10
CA LEU A 84 -36.49 -21.25 7.52
C LEU A 84 -36.36 -19.81 8.07
N ASN A 85 -36.46 -18.79 7.20
CA ASN A 85 -36.41 -17.36 7.53
C ASN A 85 -35.15 -16.97 8.33
N GLN A 86 -34.03 -17.67 8.06
CA GLN A 86 -32.76 -17.54 8.78
C GLN A 86 -31.58 -17.45 7.82
N TRP A 87 -30.49 -16.83 8.29
CA TRP A 87 -29.22 -16.78 7.57
C TRP A 87 -28.44 -18.05 7.82
N MET A 88 -28.04 -18.73 6.74
CA MET A 88 -27.20 -19.92 6.79
C MET A 88 -25.92 -19.72 5.98
N LEU A 89 -24.84 -20.31 6.48
CA LEU A 89 -23.58 -20.41 5.75
C LEU A 89 -23.69 -21.63 4.84
N MET A 90 -23.50 -21.40 3.54
CA MET A 90 -23.51 -22.44 2.52
C MET A 90 -22.17 -22.42 1.79
N SER A 91 -21.66 -23.60 1.45
CA SER A 91 -20.42 -23.68 0.67
C SER A 91 -20.64 -23.23 -0.78
N LEU A 92 -19.59 -22.75 -1.42
CA LEU A 92 -19.63 -22.37 -2.84
C LEU A 92 -19.99 -23.55 -3.75
N GLU A 93 -19.62 -24.77 -3.36
CA GLU A 93 -19.94 -26.00 -4.12
C GLU A 93 -21.43 -26.35 -4.03
N GLU A 94 -22.00 -26.30 -2.83
CA GLU A 94 -23.45 -26.48 -2.64
C GLU A 94 -24.24 -25.42 -3.40
N LEU A 95 -23.77 -24.17 -3.39
CA LEU A 95 -24.42 -23.09 -4.11
C LEU A 95 -24.44 -23.32 -5.64
N ASP A 96 -23.35 -23.82 -6.22
CA ASP A 96 -23.26 -24.12 -7.65
C ASP A 96 -24.30 -25.18 -8.07
N THR A 97 -24.53 -26.18 -7.22
CA THR A 97 -25.54 -27.23 -7.46
C THR A 97 -26.99 -26.73 -7.39
N ILE A 98 -27.25 -25.68 -6.61
CA ILE A 98 -28.60 -25.15 -6.38
C ILE A 98 -29.01 -24.15 -7.47
N ILE A 99 -28.08 -23.30 -7.92
CA ILE A 99 -28.38 -22.27 -8.92
C ILE A 99 -28.41 -22.87 -10.34
N GLY A 100 -27.80 -24.04 -10.55
CA GLY A 100 -27.94 -24.81 -11.80
C GLY A 100 -27.38 -24.11 -13.05
N VAL A 101 -26.44 -23.19 -12.85
CA VAL A 101 -25.81 -22.44 -13.94
C VAL A 101 -24.63 -23.27 -14.46
N GLU A 102 -24.54 -23.48 -15.78
CA GLU A 102 -23.38 -24.16 -16.41
C GLU A 102 -22.06 -23.35 -16.31
N LEU A 103 -22.07 -22.21 -15.61
CA LEU A 103 -20.89 -21.45 -15.29
C LEU A 103 -20.27 -22.02 -14.02
N ASN A 104 -19.18 -22.78 -14.16
CA ASN A 104 -18.33 -23.19 -13.05
C ASN A 104 -17.89 -21.95 -12.24
N LEU A 105 -18.62 -21.62 -11.18
CA LEU A 105 -18.36 -20.43 -10.35
C LEU A 105 -16.95 -20.48 -9.76
N SER A 106 -16.50 -21.69 -9.41
CA SER A 106 -15.14 -21.96 -8.94
C SER A 106 -14.06 -21.57 -9.95
N LEU A 107 -14.29 -21.76 -11.26
CA LEU A 107 -13.31 -21.41 -12.28
C LEU A 107 -13.24 -19.88 -12.47
N VAL A 108 -14.39 -19.22 -12.48
CA VAL A 108 -14.48 -17.76 -12.63
C VAL A 108 -13.82 -17.04 -11.45
N THR A 109 -14.07 -17.48 -10.22
CA THR A 109 -13.46 -16.90 -9.03
C THR A 109 -11.94 -17.11 -9.01
N ASN A 110 -11.44 -18.26 -9.46
CA ASN A 110 -10.00 -18.52 -9.57
C ASN A 110 -9.32 -17.64 -10.64
N ILE A 111 -9.94 -17.43 -11.80
CA ILE A 111 -9.38 -16.50 -12.81
C ILE A 111 -9.34 -15.08 -12.26
N PHE A 112 -10.43 -14.65 -11.63
CA PHE A 112 -10.50 -13.33 -11.01
C PHE A 112 -9.45 -13.15 -9.91
N TRP A 113 -9.22 -14.20 -9.12
CA TRP A 113 -8.17 -14.22 -8.10
C TRP A 113 -6.78 -14.01 -8.68
N ILE A 114 -6.41 -14.82 -9.69
CA ILE A 114 -5.11 -14.73 -10.35
C ILE A 114 -4.92 -13.33 -10.96
N PHE A 115 -5.99 -12.75 -11.53
CA PHE A 115 -5.95 -11.40 -12.07
C PHE A 115 -5.67 -10.34 -10.99
N ILE A 116 -6.32 -10.41 -9.82
CA ILE A 116 -6.05 -9.50 -8.71
C ILE A 116 -4.59 -9.61 -8.25
N VAL A 117 -4.14 -10.84 -8.01
CA VAL A 117 -2.76 -11.16 -7.63
C VAL A 117 -1.78 -10.53 -8.63
N PHE A 118 -2.04 -10.69 -9.93
CA PHE A 118 -1.22 -10.13 -11.00
C PHE A 118 -1.14 -8.59 -10.98
N VAL A 119 -2.27 -7.89 -10.80
CA VAL A 119 -2.27 -6.43 -10.70
C VAL A 119 -1.44 -5.96 -9.51
N ILE A 120 -1.55 -6.63 -8.36
CA ILE A 120 -0.75 -6.32 -7.16
C ILE A 120 0.74 -6.47 -7.45
N VAL A 121 1.17 -7.56 -8.12
CA VAL A 121 2.58 -7.74 -8.50
C VAL A 121 3.07 -6.60 -9.38
N ILE A 122 2.34 -6.26 -10.45
CA ILE A 122 2.77 -5.23 -11.39
C ILE A 122 2.89 -3.87 -10.71
N ALA A 123 1.90 -3.50 -9.89
CA ALA A 123 1.90 -2.23 -9.19
C ALA A 123 3.12 -2.10 -8.25
N ASN A 124 3.40 -3.14 -7.46
CA ASN A 124 4.54 -3.14 -6.54
C ASN A 124 5.88 -3.22 -7.28
N MET A 125 5.97 -3.99 -8.37
CA MET A 125 7.18 -4.07 -9.18
C MET A 125 7.54 -2.70 -9.78
N TRP A 126 6.52 -1.92 -10.18
CA TRP A 126 6.72 -0.57 -10.68
C TRP A 126 7.31 0.37 -9.61
N GLU A 127 6.81 0.30 -8.37
CA GLU A 127 7.37 1.08 -7.25
C GLU A 127 8.84 0.72 -6.96
N VAL A 128 9.19 -0.57 -7.02
CA VAL A 128 10.58 -1.02 -6.85
C VAL A 128 11.46 -0.43 -7.96
N LEU A 129 11.03 -0.49 -9.22
CA LEU A 129 11.79 0.04 -10.35
C LEU A 129 12.06 1.55 -10.21
N ILE A 130 11.04 2.34 -9.85
CA ILE A 130 11.20 3.78 -9.64
C ILE A 130 12.19 4.06 -8.50
N SER A 131 12.06 3.33 -7.39
CA SER A 131 12.91 3.54 -6.21
C SER A 131 14.37 3.20 -6.51
N VAL A 132 14.62 2.08 -7.21
CA VAL A 132 15.95 1.64 -7.61
C VAL A 132 16.61 2.59 -8.61
N MET A 133 15.84 3.26 -9.47
CA MET A 133 16.39 4.28 -10.39
C MET A 133 16.71 5.60 -9.68
N LYS A 134 15.84 6.03 -8.75
CA LYS A 134 15.99 7.32 -8.06
C LYS A 134 17.14 7.36 -7.06
N VAL A 135 17.35 6.27 -6.30
CA VAL A 135 18.41 6.19 -5.28
C VAL A 135 19.82 6.50 -5.84
N PRO A 136 20.31 5.84 -6.91
CA PRO A 136 21.63 6.13 -7.47
C PRO A 136 21.70 7.54 -8.06
N MET A 137 20.63 8.01 -8.73
CA MET A 137 20.56 9.36 -9.28
C MET A 137 20.74 10.44 -8.20
N TYR A 138 20.13 10.27 -7.02
CA TYR A 138 20.29 11.21 -5.92
C TYR A 138 21.67 11.13 -5.24
N LEU A 139 22.26 9.94 -5.16
CA LEU A 139 23.62 9.76 -4.67
C LEU A 139 24.65 10.42 -5.61
N GLU A 140 24.49 10.27 -6.93
CA GLU A 140 25.31 10.95 -7.95
C GLU A 140 25.17 12.48 -7.89
N ALA A 141 23.97 12.98 -7.55
CA ALA A 141 23.72 14.40 -7.33
C ALA A 141 24.33 14.96 -6.03
N GLY A 142 25.10 14.16 -5.28
CA GLY A 142 25.75 14.57 -4.03
C GLY A 142 24.78 14.73 -2.84
N LYS A 143 23.55 14.22 -2.95
CA LYS A 143 22.56 14.29 -1.88
C LYS A 143 22.83 13.21 -0.85
N GLY A 144 23.06 13.60 0.40
CA GLY A 144 23.31 12.68 1.51
C GLY A 144 22.12 11.79 1.84
N TRP A 145 22.29 10.74 2.65
CA TRP A 145 21.25 9.75 2.98
C TRP A 145 20.00 10.31 3.68
N TRP A 146 20.12 11.47 4.31
CA TRP A 146 19.07 12.14 5.08
C TRP A 146 18.67 13.48 4.47
N TRP A 147 18.91 13.65 3.17
CA TRP A 147 18.57 14.89 2.49
C TRP A 147 17.05 15.04 2.41
N THR A 148 16.55 16.22 2.71
CA THR A 148 15.14 16.54 2.56
C THR A 148 15.01 17.54 1.43
N GLU A 149 14.13 17.28 0.46
CA GLU A 149 13.66 18.36 -0.40
C GLU A 149 13.01 19.42 0.49
N LYS A 150 13.69 20.57 0.65
CA LYS A 150 13.03 21.75 1.20
C LYS A 150 11.84 22.01 0.30
N ILE A 151 10.63 21.83 0.83
CA ILE A 151 9.41 22.40 0.25
C ILE A 151 9.77 23.82 -0.15
N PRO A 152 9.54 24.26 -1.41
CA PRO A 152 9.75 25.64 -1.76
C PRO A 152 8.86 26.46 -0.84
N SER A 153 9.46 27.04 0.21
CA SER A 153 8.83 28.07 1.00
C SER A 153 8.35 29.11 0.02
N LEU A 154 7.10 29.53 0.19
CA LEU A 154 6.40 30.58 -0.55
C LEU A 154 7.35 31.58 -1.21
N PRO A 155 7.09 31.99 -2.47
CA PRO A 155 7.98 32.88 -3.21
C PRO A 155 8.41 34.06 -2.33
N SER A 156 9.73 34.27 -2.25
CA SER A 156 10.42 35.28 -1.45
C SER A 156 10.02 36.73 -1.76
N CYS A 157 9.07 36.93 -2.67
CA CYS A 157 8.55 38.21 -3.13
C CYS A 157 7.70 38.97 -2.08
N LEU A 158 7.43 38.39 -0.91
CA LEU A 158 6.63 39.03 0.16
C LEU A 158 7.45 39.44 1.39
N SER A 159 8.77 39.25 1.42
CA SER A 159 9.60 39.54 2.60
C SER A 159 10.34 40.89 2.59
N SER A 160 10.21 41.72 1.55
CA SER A 160 10.97 42.98 1.44
C SER A 160 10.22 44.22 1.97
N ARG A 161 9.13 44.03 2.72
CA ARG A 161 8.33 45.12 3.28
C ARG A 161 8.35 45.03 4.80
N ASP A 162 9.49 45.40 5.39
CA ASP A 162 9.64 46.07 6.69
C ASP A 162 11.10 45.99 7.18
N SER A 163 11.86 47.07 6.97
CA SER A 163 12.90 47.60 7.89
C SER A 163 13.78 48.63 7.18
N GLY A 164 13.24 49.84 7.00
CA GLY A 164 14.10 51.01 6.96
C GLY A 164 14.59 51.31 8.37
N ALA A 165 15.89 51.21 8.62
CA ALA A 165 16.57 51.93 9.69
C ALA A 165 18.11 51.77 9.57
N SER A 166 18.77 52.91 9.32
CA SER A 166 20.08 53.25 9.89
C SER A 166 21.30 52.41 9.46
N LYS A 167 22.09 52.97 8.53
CA LYS A 167 23.49 53.38 8.75
C LYS A 167 24.10 53.90 7.45
N ASP A 168 23.88 55.19 7.22
CA ASP A 168 24.84 56.03 6.50
C ASP A 168 25.99 56.29 7.49
N GLU A 169 27.17 55.73 7.27
CA GLU A 169 28.44 56.24 7.80
C GLU A 169 29.64 55.52 7.15
N GLU A 170 30.61 56.34 6.72
CA GLU A 170 32.01 56.01 6.39
C GLU A 170 32.29 55.32 5.04
N PHE A 171 32.17 56.11 3.96
CA PHE A 171 32.96 55.90 2.76
C PHE A 171 34.36 56.52 2.93
N GLU A 172 35.33 55.64 2.76
CA GLU A 172 36.78 55.76 2.70
C GLU A 172 37.35 57.08 2.15
N ASN A 173 38.17 57.72 2.98
CA ASN A 173 39.43 58.34 2.55
C ASN A 173 40.42 57.22 2.21
N GLU A 174 41.00 57.21 1.01
CA GLU A 174 42.46 57.09 0.78
C GLU A 174 42.79 57.06 -0.73
N TYR A 175 43.52 58.11 -1.13
CA TYR A 175 44.37 58.33 -2.33
C TYR A 175 43.78 58.26 -3.75
#